data_AF-A0A7W1KNU2-F1
#
_entry.id   AF-A0A7W1KNU2-F1
#
_cell.length_a   1.000
_cell.length_b   1.000
_cell.length_c   1.000
_cell.angle_alpha   90.00
_cell.angle_beta   90.00
_cell.angle_gamma   90.00
#
_symmetry.space_group_name_H-M   'P 1'
#
loop_
_entity.id
_entity.type
_entity.pdbx_description
1 polymer ?
#
loop_
_entity_poly.entity_id
_entity_poly.type
_entity_poly.pdbx_seq_one_letter_code
_entity_poly.pdbx_strand_id
1 'polypeptide(L)'
;MGTVTDSARQIYSKIEVLQDLEEKVGELMETHERKRELWFPADLMAPGPDECPDTHLATLRSRAAGIPDHARAALALNLLTEEGLPHFHRLLAVYLGDESFWRGWNNLWTAEEDRH
;
A
#
# COMPACT_ATOMS: atom_id res chain seq x y z
N MET A 1 -14.57 39.95 1.54
CA MET A 1 -13.44 39.13 1.99
C MET A 1 -13.83 38.48 3.31
N GLY A 2 -14.28 37.22 3.27
CA GLY A 2 -14.69 36.50 4.48
C GLY A 2 -13.47 36.08 5.29
N THR A 3 -13.48 36.35 6.59
CA THR A 3 -12.43 35.93 7.52
C THR A 3 -12.42 34.41 7.64
N VAL A 4 -11.29 33.80 7.23
CA VAL A 4 -11.02 32.37 7.41
C VAL A 4 -11.02 32.05 8.90
N THR A 5 -11.75 31.01 9.31
CA THR A 5 -11.79 30.54 10.70
C THR A 5 -10.42 30.01 11.13
N ASP A 6 -10.08 30.05 12.42
CA ASP A 6 -8.77 29.58 12.90
C ASP A 6 -8.52 28.10 12.58
N SER A 7 -9.56 27.26 12.58
CA SER A 7 -9.47 25.85 12.16
C SER A 7 -9.09 25.71 10.69
N ALA A 8 -9.65 26.54 9.81
CA ALA A 8 -9.29 26.53 8.40
C ALA A 8 -7.85 27.03 8.21
N ARG A 9 -7.43 28.07 8.93
CA ARG A 9 -6.03 28.56 8.93
C ARG A 9 -5.03 27.46 9.32
N GLN A 10 -5.36 26.66 10.34
CA GLN A 10 -4.51 25.56 10.81
C GLN A 10 -4.44 24.39 9.80
N ILE A 11 -5.50 24.16 9.01
CA ILE A 11 -5.48 23.18 7.93
C ILE A 11 -4.65 23.70 6.76
N TYR A 12 -4.81 24.98 6.38
CA TYR A 12 -4.03 25.58 5.29
C TYR A 12 -2.53 25.58 5.56
N SER A 13 -2.09 25.93 6.79
CA SER A 13 -0.66 25.88 7.12
C SER A 13 -0.07 24.46 7.08
N LYS A 14 -0.88 23.42 7.32
CA LYS A 14 -0.43 22.02 7.16
C LYS A 14 -0.30 21.62 5.70
N ILE A 15 -1.15 22.16 4.82
CA ILE A 15 -1.09 21.94 3.38
C ILE A 15 0.15 22.64 2.79
N GLU A 16 0.48 23.85 3.25
CA GLU A 16 1.70 24.56 2.84
C GLU A 16 2.96 23.73 3.14
N VAL A 17 3.04 23.09 4.31
CA VAL A 17 4.17 22.20 4.64
C VAL A 17 4.27 21.00 3.68
N LEU A 18 3.14 20.42 3.25
CA LEU A 18 3.17 19.34 2.27
C LEU A 18 3.68 19.85 0.92
N GLN A 19 3.29 21.05 0.50
CA GLN A 19 3.77 21.67 -0.74
C GLN A 19 5.28 21.94 -0.68
N ASP A 20 5.80 22.43 0.44
CA ASP A 20 7.25 22.68 0.62
C ASP A 20 8.09 21.39 0.51
N LEU A 21 7.49 20.23 0.75
CA LEU A 21 8.16 18.92 0.67
C LEU A 21 8.14 18.30 -0.72
N GLU A 22 7.42 18.85 -1.70
CA GLU A 22 7.21 18.25 -3.02
C GLU A 22 8.50 17.83 -3.73
N GLU A 23 9.49 18.73 -3.81
CA GLU A 23 10.78 18.41 -4.45
C GLU A 23 11.49 17.25 -3.74
N LYS A 24 11.43 17.22 -2.40
CA LYS A 24 12.02 16.14 -1.61
C LYS A 24 11.29 14.81 -1.85
N VAL A 25 9.97 14.83 -1.98
CA VAL A 25 9.18 13.65 -2.31
C VAL A 25 9.60 13.11 -3.68
N GLY A 26 9.75 13.96 -4.69
CA GLY A 26 10.24 13.56 -6.00
C GLY A 26 11.60 12.86 -5.94
N GLU A 27 12.59 13.44 -5.25
CA GLU A 27 13.91 12.84 -5.08
C GLU A 27 13.87 11.47 -4.36
N LEU A 28 13.02 11.36 -3.33
CA LEU A 28 12.87 10.14 -2.56
C LEU A 28 12.13 9.06 -3.35
N MET A 29 11.12 9.43 -4.14
CA MET A 29 10.42 8.52 -5.06
C MET A 29 11.39 7.95 -6.08
N GLU A 30 12.19 8.77 -6.75
CA GLU A 30 13.19 8.26 -7.69
C GLU A 30 14.18 7.29 -7.02
N THR A 31 14.56 7.60 -5.77
CA THR A 31 15.47 6.75 -5.00
C THR A 31 14.81 5.42 -4.61
N HIS A 32 13.54 5.44 -4.23
CA HIS A 32 12.74 4.25 -3.95
C HIS A 32 12.61 3.39 -5.21
N GLU A 33 12.22 3.99 -6.33
CA GLU A 33 12.04 3.31 -7.60
C GLU A 33 13.31 2.65 -8.12
N ARG A 34 14.48 3.27 -7.94
CA ARG A 34 15.78 2.66 -8.29
C ARG A 34 16.16 1.48 -7.39
N LYS A 35 15.67 1.45 -6.15
CA LYS A 35 16.01 0.42 -5.15
C LYS A 35 15.00 -0.71 -5.08
N ARG A 36 13.78 -0.50 -5.59
CA ARG A 36 12.70 -1.47 -5.43
C ARG A 36 13.02 -2.76 -6.15
N GLU A 37 12.78 -3.88 -5.47
CA GLU A 37 12.75 -5.20 -6.09
C GLU A 37 11.29 -5.53 -6.40
N LEU A 38 10.95 -5.60 -7.69
CA LEU A 38 9.59 -5.90 -8.11
C LEU A 38 9.34 -7.40 -7.96
N TRP A 39 8.31 -7.74 -7.18
CA TRP A 39 7.78 -9.10 -7.02
C TRP A 39 6.28 -9.09 -7.28
N PHE A 40 5.75 -10.25 -7.65
CA PHE A 40 4.32 -10.50 -7.84
C PHE A 40 3.85 -11.64 -6.95
N PRO A 41 2.59 -11.63 -6.46
CA PRO A 41 2.05 -12.73 -5.64
C PRO A 41 2.15 -14.10 -6.31
N ALA A 42 2.07 -14.14 -7.64
CA ALA A 42 2.26 -15.36 -8.42
C ALA A 42 3.66 -15.98 -8.23
N ASP A 43 4.70 -15.18 -7.99
CA ASP A 43 6.06 -15.68 -7.74
C ASP A 43 6.15 -16.50 -6.43
N LEU A 44 5.20 -16.29 -5.51
CA LEU A 44 5.15 -16.97 -4.20
C LEU A 44 4.12 -18.10 -4.15
N MET A 45 3.02 -17.95 -4.90
CA MET A 45 1.82 -18.78 -4.76
C MET A 45 1.53 -19.67 -5.96
N ALA A 46 2.06 -19.36 -7.14
CA ALA A 46 1.77 -20.14 -8.33
C ALA A 46 2.51 -21.49 -8.30
N PRO A 47 1.90 -22.57 -8.83
CA PRO A 47 2.63 -23.80 -9.09
C PRO A 47 3.77 -23.57 -10.09
N GLY A 48 4.81 -24.39 -10.01
CA GLY A 48 5.85 -24.42 -11.04
C GLY A 48 5.27 -24.80 -12.42
N PRO A 49 5.94 -24.45 -13.54
CA PRO A 49 5.40 -24.68 -14.89
C PRO A 49 4.98 -26.14 -15.19
N ASP A 50 5.70 -27.10 -14.61
CA ASP A 50 5.46 -28.54 -14.78
C ASP A 50 4.75 -29.19 -13.58
N GLU A 51 4.34 -28.39 -12.59
CA GLU A 51 3.69 -28.89 -11.37
C GLU A 51 2.17 -28.98 -11.57
N CYS A 52 1.59 -30.12 -11.21
CA CYS A 52 0.13 -30.28 -11.20
C CYS A 52 -0.51 -29.36 -10.15
N PRO A 53 -1.46 -28.47 -10.52
CA PRO A 53 -2.08 -27.51 -9.59
C PRO A 53 -2.75 -28.17 -8.38
N ASP A 54 -3.41 -29.32 -8.57
CA ASP A 54 -4.06 -30.05 -7.48
C ASP A 54 -3.05 -30.60 -6.47
N THR A 55 -1.91 -31.07 -6.96
CA THR A 55 -0.83 -31.59 -6.11
C THR A 55 -0.15 -30.44 -5.35
N HIS A 56 0.07 -29.30 -6.01
CA HIS A 56 0.60 -28.09 -5.39
C HIS A 56 -0.29 -27.64 -4.23
N LEU A 57 -1.60 -27.52 -4.48
CA LEU A 57 -2.59 -27.11 -3.48
C LEU A 57 -2.65 -28.11 -2.31
N ALA A 58 -2.68 -29.42 -2.59
CA ALA A 58 -2.69 -30.43 -1.54
C ALA A 58 -1.44 -30.34 -0.64
N THR A 59 -0.26 -30.13 -1.25
CA THR A 59 1.01 -29.96 -0.54
C THR A 59 1.03 -28.68 0.31
N LEU A 60 0.52 -27.56 -0.23
CA LEU A 60 0.35 -26.32 0.52
C LEU A 60 -0.54 -26.51 1.75
N ARG A 61 -1.71 -27.16 1.60
CA ARG A 61 -2.63 -27.44 2.71
C ARG A 61 -2.00 -28.34 3.76
N SER A 62 -1.23 -29.35 3.34
CA SER A 62 -0.49 -30.24 4.24
C SER A 62 0.53 -29.46 5.09
N ARG A 63 1.34 -28.59 4.47
CA ARG A 63 2.28 -27.71 5.17
C ARG A 63 1.58 -26.77 6.16
N ALA A 64 0.41 -26.25 5.76
CA ALA A 64 -0.36 -25.35 6.60
C ALA A 64 -1.08 -26.04 7.77
N ALA A 65 -1.17 -27.38 7.82
CA ALA A 65 -1.99 -28.09 8.82
C ALA A 65 -1.57 -27.84 10.27
N GLY A 66 -0.27 -27.63 10.53
CA GLY A 66 0.26 -27.39 11.87
C GLY A 66 0.15 -25.95 12.39
N ILE A 67 -0.37 -25.01 11.58
CA ILE A 67 -0.49 -23.61 12.00
C ILE A 67 -1.59 -23.49 13.07
N PRO A 68 -1.28 -22.97 14.27
CA PRO A 68 -2.25 -22.87 15.37
C PRO A 68 -3.29 -21.77 15.12
N ASP A 69 -4.46 -21.90 15.74
CA ASP A 69 -5.61 -21.03 15.47
C ASP A 69 -5.33 -19.54 15.75
N HIS A 70 -4.55 -19.21 16.78
CA HIS A 70 -4.20 -17.82 17.07
C HIS A 70 -3.34 -17.19 15.96
N ALA A 71 -2.45 -17.97 15.32
CA ALA A 71 -1.66 -17.50 14.19
C ALA A 71 -2.54 -17.34 12.94
N ARG A 72 -3.51 -18.25 12.73
CA ARG A 72 -4.50 -18.11 11.65
C ARG A 72 -5.39 -16.88 11.84
N ALA A 73 -5.81 -16.61 13.07
CA ALA A 73 -6.61 -15.43 13.39
C ALA A 73 -5.80 -14.14 13.16
N ALA A 74 -4.53 -14.10 13.56
CA ALA A 74 -3.65 -12.98 13.27
C ALA A 74 -3.44 -12.77 11.77
N LEU A 75 -3.23 -13.85 11.00
CA LEU A 75 -3.09 -13.78 9.55
C LEU A 75 -4.38 -13.28 8.86
N ALA A 76 -5.55 -13.77 9.30
CA ALA A 76 -6.83 -13.30 8.79
C ALA A 76 -7.07 -11.82 9.10
N LEU A 77 -6.72 -11.36 10.30
CA LEU A 77 -6.79 -9.94 10.66
C LEU A 77 -5.83 -9.10 9.80
N ASN A 78 -4.62 -9.59 9.55
CA ASN A 78 -3.66 -8.91 8.68
C ASN A 78 -4.26 -8.73 7.27
N LEU A 79 -4.74 -9.82 6.66
CA LEU A 79 -5.35 -9.79 5.33
C LEU A 79 -6.54 -8.81 5.26
N LEU A 80 -7.45 -8.85 6.24
CA LEU A 80 -8.58 -7.92 6.29
C LEU A 80 -8.15 -6.45 6.41
N THR A 81 -6.97 -6.19 6.97
CA THR A 81 -6.43 -4.83 7.06
C THR A 81 -5.90 -4.37 5.71
N GLU A 82 -5.16 -5.23 5.00
CA GLU A 82 -4.63 -4.92 3.66
C GLU A 82 -5.75 -4.68 2.64
N GLU A 83 -6.82 -5.48 2.69
CA GLU A 83 -8.03 -5.31 1.84
C GLU A 83 -8.75 -3.96 2.07
N GLY A 84 -8.40 -3.24 3.14
CA GLY A 84 -8.85 -1.87 3.40
C GLY A 84 -8.24 -0.81 2.47
N LEU A 85 -7.32 -1.19 1.57
CA LEU A 85 -6.55 -0.30 0.72
C LEU A 85 -7.36 0.77 -0.04
N PRO A 86 -8.55 0.49 -0.63
CA PRO A 86 -9.35 1.53 -1.28
C PRO A 86 -9.75 2.67 -0.34
N HIS A 87 -9.96 2.37 0.95
CA HIS A 87 -10.24 3.38 1.97
C HIS A 87 -8.99 4.25 2.25
N PHE A 88 -7.83 3.63 2.43
CA PHE A 88 -6.58 4.34 2.71
C PHE A 88 -6.16 5.24 1.54
N HIS A 89 -6.21 4.72 0.30
CA HIS A 89 -5.91 5.51 -0.89
C HIS A 89 -6.79 6.76 -0.98
N ARG A 90 -8.11 6.58 -0.79
CA ARG A 90 -9.07 7.70 -0.82
C ARG A 90 -8.76 8.73 0.27
N LEU A 91 -8.46 8.29 1.49
CA LEU A 91 -8.13 9.20 2.59
C LEU A 91 -6.94 10.08 2.25
N LEU A 92 -5.89 9.52 1.67
CA LEU A 92 -4.71 10.26 1.25
C LEU A 92 -5.03 11.20 0.07
N ALA A 93 -5.72 10.70 -0.95
CA ALA A 93 -6.07 11.49 -2.14
C ALA A 93 -6.91 12.74 -1.84
N VAL A 94 -7.70 12.76 -0.76
CA VAL A 94 -8.48 13.95 -0.36
C VAL A 94 -7.59 15.13 0.05
N TYR A 95 -6.37 14.87 0.53
CA TYR A 95 -5.47 15.90 1.07
C TYR A 95 -4.27 16.20 0.18
N LEU A 96 -4.00 15.36 -0.82
CA LEU A 96 -2.87 15.49 -1.73
C LEU A 96 -3.38 16.04 -3.06
N GLY A 97 -2.81 17.14 -3.54
CA GLY A 97 -3.30 17.83 -4.75
C GLY A 97 -3.20 16.97 -6.02
N ASP A 98 -4.06 17.25 -7.00
CA ASP A 98 -4.25 16.43 -8.22
C ASP A 98 -3.03 16.31 -9.14
N GLU A 99 -2.10 17.26 -9.10
CA GLU A 99 -0.89 17.30 -9.95
C GLU A 99 0.37 17.50 -9.07
N SER A 100 0.59 16.59 -8.13
CA SER A 100 1.68 16.64 -7.14
C SER A 100 2.51 15.35 -7.11
N PHE A 101 3.78 15.44 -6.71
CA PHE A 101 4.62 14.28 -6.39
C PHE A 101 3.98 13.43 -5.28
N TRP A 102 3.27 14.05 -4.34
CA TRP A 102 2.47 13.32 -3.37
C TRP A 102 1.40 12.40 -4.00
N ARG A 103 0.73 12.84 -5.08
CA ARG A 103 -0.20 11.97 -5.81
C ARG A 103 0.54 10.83 -6.49
N GLY A 104 1.67 11.13 -7.12
CA GLY A 104 2.54 10.10 -7.72
C GLY A 104 2.94 9.03 -6.70
N TRP A 105 3.37 9.47 -5.52
CA TRP A 105 3.70 8.61 -4.40
C TRP A 105 2.49 7.78 -3.95
N ASN A 106 1.32 8.40 -3.75
CA ASN A 106 0.13 7.68 -3.30
C ASN A 106 -0.28 6.57 -4.29
N ASN A 107 -0.18 6.84 -5.59
CA ASN A 107 -0.46 5.84 -6.63
C ASN A 107 0.54 4.68 -6.60
N LEU A 108 1.84 4.98 -6.51
CA LEU A 108 2.88 3.96 -6.46
C LEU A 108 2.75 3.11 -5.19
N TRP A 109 2.63 3.76 -4.02
CA TRP A 109 2.41 3.08 -2.75
C TRP A 109 1.18 2.18 -2.80
N THR A 110 0.06 2.67 -3.35
CA THR A 110 -1.17 1.86 -3.49
C THR A 110 -0.93 0.65 -4.39
N ALA A 111 -0.27 0.83 -5.54
CA ALA A 111 0.05 -0.29 -6.43
C ALA A 111 1.00 -1.31 -5.78
N GLU A 112 1.87 -0.85 -4.89
CA GLU A 112 2.78 -1.73 -4.15
C GLU A 112 2.07 -2.50 -3.04
N GLU A 113 1.18 -1.85 -2.26
CA GLU A 113 0.38 -2.45 -1.19
C GLU A 113 -0.69 -3.42 -1.70
N ASP A 114 -1.25 -3.20 -2.89
CA ASP A 114 -2.26 -4.10 -3.49
C ASP A 114 -1.74 -5.54 -3.71
N ARG A 115 -0.42 -5.74 -3.63
CA ARG A 115 0.21 -7.05 -3.75
C ARG A 115 0.28 -7.80 -2.42
N HIS A 116 0.15 -7.12 -1.28
CA HIS A 116 0.16 -7.74 0.04
C HIS A 116 -1.11 -8.54 0.30
#